data_AF-A0A1A3P8G6-F1
#
_entry.id   AF-A0A1A3P8G6-F1
#
_cell.length_a   1.000
_cell.length_b   1.000
_cell.length_c   1.000
_cell.angle_alpha   90.00
_cell.angle_beta   90.00
_cell.angle_gamma   90.00
#
_symmetry.space_group_name_H-M   'P 1'
#
loop_
_entity.id
_entity.type
_entity.pdbx_description
1 polymer ?
#
loop_
_entity_poly.entity_id
_entity_poly.type
_entity_poly.pdbx_seq_one_letter_code
_entity_poly.pdbx_strand_id
1 'polypeptide(L)'
;MTADREWRQLLSDERAILTAVISNLKLPAKQSLLDEVDETLASNSTAWIVDLKSAADVPGAEVPDGPLPVRTYVPNKAAYRGEILVWIKNGRLDGLEYAWVTDDPPKRWPQPAEVEIHPE
;
A
#
# COMPACT_ATOMS: atom_id res chain seq x y z
N MET A 1 16.05 -20.12 3.88
CA MET A 1 14.80 -20.87 4.05
C MET A 1 13.69 -19.84 3.91
N THR A 2 13.18 -19.63 2.70
CA THR A 2 11.97 -18.83 2.48
C THR A 2 10.84 -19.63 3.12
N ALA A 3 10.29 -19.14 4.23
CA ALA A 3 9.02 -19.66 4.71
C ALA A 3 8.04 -19.59 3.53
N ASP A 4 7.30 -20.67 3.26
CA ASP A 4 6.22 -20.64 2.29
C ASP A 4 5.25 -19.53 2.72
N ARG A 5 5.32 -18.41 2.01
CA ARG A 5 4.43 -17.27 2.24
C ARG A 5 3.05 -17.68 1.74
N GLU A 6 2.08 -17.72 2.64
CA GLU A 6 0.69 -17.91 2.26
C GLU A 6 0.21 -16.63 1.57
N TRP A 7 -0.07 -16.74 0.27
CA TRP A 7 -0.61 -15.67 -0.54
C TRP A 7 -2.13 -15.73 -0.52
N ARG A 8 -2.77 -14.60 -0.27
CA ARG A 8 -4.22 -14.44 -0.25
C ARG A 8 -4.64 -13.23 -1.06
N GLN A 9 -5.93 -13.12 -1.31
CA GLN A 9 -6.51 -11.89 -1.82
C GLN A 9 -6.33 -10.76 -0.80
N LEU A 10 -6.23 -9.52 -1.29
CA LEU A 10 -6.25 -8.32 -0.45
C LEU A 10 -7.52 -8.31 0.42
N LEU A 11 -7.36 -7.95 1.70
CA LEU A 11 -8.52 -7.67 2.55
C LEU A 11 -9.19 -6.38 2.08
N SER A 12 -10.47 -6.22 2.39
CA SER A 12 -11.24 -5.03 2.00
C SER A 12 -10.57 -3.73 2.42
N ASP A 13 -10.00 -3.66 3.63
CA ASP A 13 -9.34 -2.45 4.13
C ASP A 13 -8.00 -2.19 3.42
N GLU A 14 -7.21 -3.24 3.16
CA GLU A 14 -5.94 -3.15 2.42
C GLU A 14 -6.19 -2.66 0.99
N ARG A 15 -7.19 -3.24 0.31
CA ARG A 15 -7.59 -2.83 -1.03
C ARG A 15 -8.09 -1.39 -1.05
N ALA A 16 -8.92 -1.01 -0.07
CA ALA A 16 -9.48 0.34 0.01
C ALA A 16 -8.39 1.39 0.18
N ILE A 17 -7.44 1.18 1.11
CA ILE A 17 -6.36 2.14 1.32
C ILE A 17 -5.40 2.19 0.13
N LEU A 18 -5.03 1.03 -0.43
CA LEU A 18 -4.15 0.95 -1.59
C LEU A 18 -4.74 1.67 -2.80
N THR A 19 -6.04 1.42 -3.08
CA THR A 19 -6.78 2.11 -4.15
C THR A 19 -6.82 3.62 -3.91
N ALA A 20 -7.05 4.08 -2.68
CA ALA A 20 -7.10 5.50 -2.35
C ALA A 20 -5.75 6.19 -2.57
N VAL A 21 -4.65 5.58 -2.14
CA VAL A 21 -3.28 6.12 -2.35
C VAL A 21 -2.97 6.22 -3.84
N ILE A 22 -3.14 5.13 -4.59
CA ILE A 22 -2.84 5.08 -6.03
C ILE A 22 -3.76 6.04 -6.81
N SER A 23 -5.02 6.17 -6.41
CA SER A 23 -5.97 7.10 -7.05
C SER A 23 -5.54 8.57 -6.95
N ASN A 24 -4.71 8.92 -5.98
CA ASN A 24 -4.20 10.28 -5.82
C ASN A 24 -2.86 10.52 -6.54
N LEU A 25 -2.23 9.50 -7.15
CA LEU A 25 -0.99 9.67 -7.90
C LEU A 25 -1.14 10.67 -9.05
N LYS A 26 -0.12 11.53 -9.20
CA LYS A 26 0.06 12.43 -10.35
C LYS A 26 1.02 11.85 -11.40
N LEU A 27 1.04 10.53 -11.54
CA LEU A 27 1.91 9.81 -12.49
C LEU A 27 1.08 9.19 -13.61
N PRO A 28 1.60 9.12 -14.86
CA PRO A 28 0.93 8.41 -15.96
C PRO A 28 0.63 6.94 -15.64
N ALA A 29 1.47 6.32 -14.82
CA ALA A 29 1.33 4.93 -14.35
C ALA A 29 0.11 4.67 -13.43
N LYS A 30 -0.60 5.71 -12.98
CA LYS A 30 -1.74 5.59 -12.06
C LYS A 30 -2.75 4.53 -12.51
N GLN A 31 -3.16 4.54 -13.78
CA GLN A 31 -4.18 3.60 -14.24
C GLN A 31 -3.67 2.16 -14.22
N SER A 32 -2.44 1.93 -14.71
CA SER A 32 -1.83 0.59 -14.70
C SER A 32 -1.68 0.03 -13.29
N LEU A 33 -1.34 0.88 -12.31
CA LEU A 33 -1.26 0.48 -10.90
C LEU A 33 -2.64 0.22 -10.29
N LEU A 34 -3.68 0.97 -10.68
CA LEU A 34 -5.05 0.69 -10.24
C LEU A 34 -5.57 -0.63 -10.79
N ASP A 35 -5.31 -0.90 -12.07
CA ASP A 35 -5.70 -2.16 -12.71
C ASP A 35 -5.00 -3.36 -12.03
N GLU A 36 -3.75 -3.18 -11.58
CA GLU A 36 -3.00 -4.21 -10.85
C GLU A 36 -3.55 -4.51 -9.45
N VAL A 37 -4.20 -3.56 -8.77
CA VAL A 37 -4.75 -3.77 -7.41
C VAL A 37 -5.69 -4.96 -7.37
N ASP A 38 -6.48 -5.17 -8.41
CA ASP A 38 -7.49 -6.23 -8.49
C ASP A 38 -6.88 -7.62 -8.63
N GLU A 39 -5.68 -7.69 -9.19
CA GLU A 39 -4.92 -8.92 -9.41
C GLU A 39 -3.81 -9.10 -8.37
N THR A 40 -3.74 -8.21 -7.37
CA THR A 40 -2.69 -8.23 -6.36
C THR A 40 -3.02 -9.23 -5.25
N LEU A 41 -2.06 -10.10 -4.98
CA LEU A 41 -2.04 -10.98 -3.82
C LEU A 41 -1.24 -10.33 -2.70
N ALA A 42 -1.68 -10.59 -1.48
CA ALA A 42 -1.07 -10.13 -0.26
C ALA A 42 -0.53 -11.31 0.55
N SER A 43 0.61 -11.13 1.20
CA SER A 43 1.09 -11.99 2.25
C SER A 43 1.59 -11.15 3.41
N ASN A 44 1.27 -11.55 4.64
CA ASN A 44 1.69 -10.80 5.82
C ASN A 44 3.13 -11.19 6.18
N SER A 45 4.11 -10.31 5.89
CA SER A 45 5.44 -10.46 6.49
C SER A 45 5.38 -10.20 7.99
N THR A 46 4.57 -9.21 8.41
CA THR A 46 4.21 -8.91 9.80
C THR A 46 2.76 -8.39 9.86
N ALA A 47 2.30 -7.94 11.03
CA ALA A 47 0.92 -7.42 11.19
C ALA A 47 0.63 -6.17 10.33
N TRP A 48 1.65 -5.33 10.08
CA TRP A 48 1.49 -4.01 9.44
C TRP A 48 2.42 -3.79 8.24
N ILE A 49 3.11 -4.86 7.83
CA ILE A 49 3.90 -4.93 6.59
C ILE A 49 3.34 -6.10 5.80
N VAL A 50 2.69 -5.77 4.69
CA VAL A 50 2.06 -6.71 3.77
C VAL A 50 2.89 -6.71 2.50
N ASP A 51 3.46 -7.86 2.15
CA ASP A 51 4.07 -8.05 0.84
C ASP A 51 2.98 -8.16 -0.20
N LEU A 52 3.18 -7.47 -1.32
CA LEU A 52 2.30 -7.49 -2.46
C LEU A 52 2.98 -8.24 -3.60
N LYS A 53 2.17 -8.94 -4.38
CA LYS A 53 2.61 -9.58 -5.60
C LYS A 53 1.48 -9.57 -6.60
N SER A 54 1.72 -9.06 -7.79
CA SER A 54 0.78 -9.21 -8.90
C SER A 54 0.64 -10.69 -9.28
N ALA A 55 -0.60 -11.16 -9.42
CA ALA A 55 -0.89 -12.49 -9.95
C ALA A 55 -0.67 -12.59 -11.47
N ALA A 56 -0.65 -11.44 -12.17
CA ALA A 56 -0.50 -11.41 -13.62
C ALA A 56 0.96 -11.22 -14.04
N ASP A 57 1.33 -11.99 -15.08
CA ASP A 57 2.64 -11.91 -15.73
C ASP A 57 2.62 -10.87 -16.84
N VAL A 58 2.38 -9.61 -16.46
CA VAL A 58 2.40 -8.46 -17.37
C VAL A 58 3.64 -7.60 -17.13
N PRO A 59 4.05 -6.70 -18.06
CA PRO A 59 5.10 -5.71 -17.81
C PRO A 59 4.68 -4.64 -16.80
N GLY A 60 5.55 -4.34 -15.83
CA GLY A 60 5.33 -3.30 -14.81
C GLY A 60 5.19 -1.90 -15.39
N ALA A 61 4.60 -0.99 -14.62
CA ALA A 61 4.49 0.41 -15.01
C ALA A 61 5.85 1.11 -14.98
N GLU A 62 6.02 2.18 -15.76
CA GLU A 62 7.26 2.98 -15.76
C GLU A 62 7.30 3.90 -14.53
N VAL A 63 7.59 3.31 -13.36
CA VAL A 63 7.70 3.98 -12.06
C VAL A 63 8.99 3.52 -11.37
N PRO A 64 9.77 4.42 -10.75
CA PRO A 64 10.96 4.04 -10.01
C PRO A 64 10.66 3.08 -8.85
N ASP A 65 11.63 2.21 -8.55
CA ASP A 65 11.58 1.37 -7.36
C ASP A 65 11.66 2.23 -6.08
N GLY A 66 10.94 1.80 -5.04
CA GLY A 66 10.88 2.49 -3.75
C GLY A 66 9.46 2.89 -3.35
N PRO A 67 9.30 3.74 -2.33
CA PRO A 67 7.98 4.19 -1.92
C PRO A 67 7.37 5.08 -3.01
N LEU A 68 6.06 4.90 -3.27
CA LEU A 68 5.31 5.81 -4.12
C LEU A 68 5.46 7.25 -3.61
N PRO A 69 5.59 8.24 -4.51
CA PRO A 69 5.73 9.66 -4.14
C PRO A 69 4.37 10.25 -3.73
N VAL A 70 3.75 9.67 -2.71
CA VAL A 70 2.48 10.09 -2.13
C VAL A 70 2.61 10.00 -0.62
N ARG A 71 2.44 11.14 0.04
CA ARG A 71 2.38 11.18 1.50
C ARG A 71 0.97 10.85 1.95
N THR A 72 0.83 9.78 2.71
CA THR A 72 -0.48 9.36 3.26
C THR A 72 -0.41 9.36 4.76
N TYR A 73 -0.87 10.43 5.38
CA TYR A 73 -0.83 10.59 6.83
C TYR A 73 -2.08 9.99 7.47
N VAL A 74 -1.91 9.35 8.63
CA VAL A 74 -3.01 8.89 9.48
C VAL A 74 -3.14 9.85 10.67
N PRO A 75 -4.01 10.87 10.60
CA PRO A 75 -4.22 11.78 11.72
C PRO A 75 -4.97 11.12 12.89
N ASN A 76 -4.79 11.69 14.07
CA ASN A 76 -5.69 11.57 15.23
C ASN A 76 -6.17 12.98 15.58
N LYS A 77 -7.34 13.07 16.22
CA LYS A 77 -7.94 14.32 16.72
C LYS A 77 -7.01 15.21 17.55
N ALA A 78 -5.86 14.69 18.02
CA ALA A 78 -4.87 15.44 18.79
C ALA A 78 -3.40 15.32 18.29
N ALA A 79 -3.07 14.40 17.35
CA ALA A 79 -1.68 14.15 16.94
C ALA A 79 -1.56 13.27 15.68
N TYR A 80 -0.41 13.31 15.02
CA TYR A 80 -0.03 12.37 13.95
C TYR A 80 0.15 10.93 14.49
N ARG A 81 -0.44 9.91 13.84
CA ARG A 81 -0.30 8.49 14.25
C ARG A 81 0.67 7.70 13.39
N GLY A 82 0.98 8.15 12.18
CA GLY A 82 1.84 7.44 11.26
C GLY A 82 1.52 7.70 9.80
N GLU A 83 2.17 6.94 8.94
CA GLU A 83 2.03 7.00 7.49
C GLU A 83 1.64 5.66 6.90
N ILE A 84 0.90 5.70 5.79
CA ILE A 84 0.75 4.55 4.89
C ILE A 84 1.75 4.70 3.75
N LEU A 85 2.59 3.69 3.60
CA LEU A 85 3.58 3.61 2.53
C LEU A 85 3.17 2.49 1.57
N VAL A 86 3.27 2.77 0.28
CA VAL A 86 3.09 1.79 -0.80
C VAL A 86 4.41 1.68 -1.52
N TRP A 87 4.93 0.47 -1.63
CA TRP A 87 6.23 0.17 -2.20
C TRP A 87 6.11 -0.38 -3.61
N ILE A 88 6.96 0.10 -4.51
CA ILE A 88 7.08 -0.33 -5.90
C ILE A 88 8.40 -1.06 -6.11
N LYS A 89 8.34 -2.14 -6.90
CA LYS A 89 9.53 -2.86 -7.37
C LYS A 89 9.31 -3.36 -8.79
N ASN A 90 10.25 -3.07 -9.69
CA ASN A 90 10.14 -3.35 -11.12
C ASN A 90 8.81 -2.85 -11.73
N GLY A 91 8.34 -1.68 -11.29
CA GLY A 91 7.07 -1.11 -11.75
C GLY A 91 5.80 -1.82 -11.26
N ARG A 92 5.91 -2.68 -10.23
CA ARG A 92 4.82 -3.45 -9.62
C ARG A 92 4.61 -3.09 -8.17
N LEU A 93 3.39 -3.33 -7.67
CA LEU A 93 3.07 -3.25 -6.26
C LEU A 93 3.85 -4.35 -5.51
N ASP A 94 4.72 -3.94 -4.60
CA ASP A 94 5.64 -4.83 -3.87
C ASP A 94 5.33 -4.89 -2.37
N GLY A 95 4.77 -3.81 -1.81
CA GLY A 95 4.45 -3.77 -0.39
C GLY A 95 3.44 -2.69 0.00
N LEU A 96 2.72 -2.97 1.08
CA LEU A 96 1.87 -2.03 1.79
C LEU A 96 2.30 -2.02 3.25
N GLU A 97 2.58 -0.85 3.79
CA GLU A 97 3.08 -0.67 5.14
C GLU A 97 2.31 0.42 5.88
N TYR A 98 1.97 0.15 7.14
CA TYR A 98 1.55 1.18 8.08
C TYR A 98 2.75 1.47 9.00
N ALA A 99 3.42 2.60 8.79
CA ALA A 99 4.48 3.09 9.63
C ALA A 99 3.92 3.94 10.78
N TRP A 100 3.44 3.30 11.85
CA TRP A 100 2.89 3.99 13.03
C TRP A 100 3.99 4.51 13.96
N VAL A 101 3.69 5.58 14.70
CA VAL A 101 4.60 6.20 15.68
C VAL A 101 4.04 6.21 17.10
N THR A 102 2.86 5.63 17.31
CA THR A 102 2.23 5.51 18.63
C THR A 102 2.80 4.34 19.45
N ASP A 103 2.66 4.42 20.77
CA ASP A 103 3.13 3.37 21.69
C ASP A 103 2.41 2.03 21.45
N ASP A 104 1.10 2.09 21.19
CA ASP A 104 0.30 0.92 20.83
C ASP A 104 0.29 0.72 19.30
N PRO A 105 0.39 -0.53 18.81
CA PRO A 105 0.20 -0.82 17.41
C PRO A 105 -1.24 -0.50 16.98
N PRO A 106 -1.48 -0.21 15.68
CA PRO A 106 -2.82 -0.06 15.17
C PRO A 106 -3.63 -1.34 15.39
N LYS A 107 -4.96 -1.23 15.35
CA LYS A 107 -5.87 -2.39 15.49
C LYS A 107 -6.48 -2.82 14.16
N ARG A 108 -6.40 -1.94 13.16
CA ARG A 108 -6.87 -2.14 11.79
C ARG A 108 -6.16 -1.16 10.87
N TRP A 109 -6.23 -1.42 9.57
CA TRP A 109 -5.91 -0.43 8.56
C TRP A 109 -6.85 0.77 8.67
N PRO A 110 -6.35 2.00 8.42
CA PRO A 110 -7.21 3.17 8.36
C PRO A 110 -8.11 3.09 7.12
N GLN A 111 -9.32 3.61 7.24
CA GLN A 111 -10.20 3.76 6.09
C GLN A 111 -9.72 4.95 5.24
N PRO A 112 -10.02 4.99 3.92
CA PRO A 112 -9.64 6.11 3.07
C PRO A 112 -10.10 7.49 3.59
N ALA A 113 -11.23 7.55 4.29
CA ALA A 113 -11.75 8.78 4.88
C ALA A 113 -11.04 9.21 6.18
N GLU A 114 -10.15 8.37 6.71
CA GLU A 114 -9.39 8.60 7.95
C GLU A 114 -7.93 8.95 7.67
N VAL A 115 -7.55 9.11 6.40
CA VAL A 115 -6.19 9.48 5.99
C VAL A 115 -6.19 10.80 5.22
N GLU A 116 -5.09 11.51 5.32
CA GLU A 116 -4.81 12.70 4.54
C GLU A 116 -3.79 12.34 3.45
N ILE A 117 -4.20 12.42 2.18
CA ILE A 117 -3.37 12.02 1.04
C ILE A 117 -2.86 13.27 0.32
N HIS A 118 -1.54 13.42 0.28
CA HIS A 118 -0.84 14.52 -0.37
C HIS A 118 0.07 13.97 -1.47
N PRO A 119 -0.33 14.07 -2.74
CA PRO A 119 0.52 13.68 -3.86
C PRO A 119 1.66 14.67 -4.03
N GLU A 120 2.90 14.14 -4.10
CA GLU A 120 4.12 14.93 -4.38
C GLU A 120 4.19 15.38 -5.85
#